data_AF-A0A413ITR0-F1
#
_entry.id   AF-A0A413ITR0-F1
#
_cell.length_a   1.000
_cell.length_b   1.000
_cell.length_c   1.000
_cell.angle_alpha   90.00
_cell.angle_beta   90.00
_cell.angle_gamma   90.00
#
_symmetry.space_group_name_H-M   'P 1'
#
loop_
_entity.id
_entity.type
_entity.pdbx_description
1 polymer ?
#
loop_
_entity_poly.entity_id
_entity_poly.type
_entity_poly.pdbx_seq_one_letter_code
_entity_poly.pdbx_strand_id
1 'polypeptide(L)'
;MRWALRNQEKIKAYFEEDGDKILKRIKDSLDKEFSTYPDVEPHIEVVEGEPYPILNVDDAGHSFNTIDFYVIKKQYDVYTLAFKEFIG
;
A
#
# COMPACT_ATOMS: atom_id res chain seq x y z
N MET A 1 4.77 -6.14 11.89
CA MET A 1 4.76 -7.07 10.73
C MET A 1 5.61 -6.48 9.61
N ARG A 2 5.84 -7.20 8.51
CA ARG A 2 6.69 -6.72 7.40
C ARG A 2 5.90 -6.63 6.11
N TRP A 3 6.33 -5.74 5.22
CA TRP A 3 5.72 -5.54 3.90
C TRP A 3 6.78 -5.58 2.78
N ALA A 4 6.35 -5.95 1.59
CA ALA A 4 7.15 -5.91 0.37
C ALA A 4 6.31 -5.32 -0.78
N LEU A 5 6.71 -4.14 -1.25
CA LEU A 5 6.03 -3.44 -2.36
C LEU A 5 6.63 -3.88 -3.70
N ARG A 6 5.77 -4.43 -4.57
CA ARG A 6 6.14 -4.82 -5.95
C ARG A 6 6.20 -3.62 -6.89
N ASN A 7 6.92 -3.79 -8.00
CA ASN A 7 6.90 -2.87 -9.15
C ASN A 7 7.29 -1.41 -8.83
N GLN A 8 8.18 -1.17 -7.86
CA GLN A 8 8.57 0.18 -7.43
C GLN A 8 9.06 1.07 -8.58
N GLU A 9 9.86 0.54 -9.51
CA GLU A 9 10.30 1.31 -10.69
C GLU A 9 9.15 1.68 -11.64
N LYS A 10 8.11 0.83 -11.76
CA LYS A 10 6.92 1.17 -12.54
C LYS A 10 6.09 2.25 -11.86
N ILE A 11 6.00 2.20 -10.52
CA ILE A 11 5.34 3.24 -9.72
C ILE A 11 6.05 4.58 -9.95
N LYS A 12 7.39 4.61 -9.84
CA LYS A 12 8.16 5.82 -10.13
C LYS A 12 7.88 6.36 -11.52
N ALA A 13 7.97 5.49 -12.54
CA ALA A 13 7.76 5.88 -13.93
C ALA A 13 6.33 6.41 -14.19
N TYR A 14 5.32 5.87 -13.50
CA TYR A 14 3.94 6.33 -13.63
C TYR A 14 3.72 7.76 -13.12
N PHE A 15 4.46 8.17 -12.10
CA PHE A 15 4.38 9.51 -11.51
C PHE A 15 5.47 10.48 -12.03
N GLU A 16 6.16 10.10 -13.10
CA GLU A 16 7.12 10.94 -13.85
C GLU A 16 8.09 11.71 -12.93
N GLU A 17 8.12 13.04 -13.01
CA GLU A 17 9.04 13.92 -12.27
C GLU A 17 8.89 13.81 -10.75
N ASP A 18 7.71 13.41 -10.26
CA ASP A 18 7.41 13.22 -8.84
C ASP A 18 7.61 11.76 -8.38
N GLY A 19 8.07 10.86 -9.27
CA GLY A 19 8.14 9.42 -9.03
C GLY A 19 8.85 8.99 -7.74
N ASP A 20 10.02 9.55 -7.46
CA ASP A 20 10.77 9.23 -6.23
C ASP A 20 10.07 9.75 -4.97
N LYS A 21 9.47 10.94 -5.04
CA LYS A 21 8.74 11.55 -3.93
C LYS A 21 7.46 10.77 -3.62
N ILE A 22 6.72 10.37 -4.64
CA ILE A 22 5.50 9.57 -4.49
C ILE A 22 5.83 8.17 -3.99
N LEU A 23 6.86 7.52 -4.55
CA LEU A 23 7.28 6.22 -4.04
C LEU A 23 7.70 6.31 -2.56
N LYS A 24 8.44 7.36 -2.17
CA LYS A 24 8.79 7.57 -0.76
C LYS A 24 7.54 7.70 0.11
N ARG A 25 6.57 8.53 -0.29
CA ARG A 25 5.29 8.73 0.42
C ARG A 25 4.50 7.41 0.59
N ILE A 26 4.45 6.58 -0.45
CA ILE A 26 3.82 5.25 -0.40
C ILE A 26 4.51 4.37 0.65
N LYS A 27 5.86 4.33 0.65
CA LYS A 27 6.63 3.52 1.60
C LYS A 27 6.49 4.04 3.03
N ASP A 28 6.53 5.36 3.23
CA ASP A 28 6.32 5.97 4.54
C ASP A 28 4.93 5.63 5.11
N SER A 29 3.90 5.58 4.25
CA SER A 29 2.53 5.20 4.63
C SER A 29 2.45 3.73 5.05
N LEU A 30 3.07 2.83 4.29
CA LEU A 30 3.16 1.40 4.64
C LEU A 30 3.97 1.17 5.92
N ASP A 31 5.09 1.88 6.11
CA ASP A 31 5.89 1.80 7.34
C ASP A 31 5.09 2.25 8.56
N LYS A 32 4.33 3.33 8.44
CA LYS A 32 3.44 3.81 9.51
C LYS A 32 2.36 2.77 9.85
N GLU A 33 1.69 2.23 8.84
CA GLU A 33 0.62 1.23 9.02
C GLU A 33 1.14 -0.03 9.74
N PHE A 34 2.20 -0.64 9.21
CA PHE A 34 2.74 -1.91 9.72
C PHE A 34 3.51 -1.79 11.04
N SER A 35 3.84 -0.56 11.46
CA SER A 35 4.40 -0.26 12.78
C SER A 35 3.34 0.13 13.81
N THR A 36 2.22 0.72 13.37
CA THR A 36 1.11 1.11 14.23
C THR A 36 0.27 -0.11 14.62
N TYR A 37 -0.03 -0.97 13.65
CA TYR A 37 -0.91 -2.11 13.86
C TYR A 37 -0.12 -3.42 13.99
N PRO A 38 -0.30 -4.16 15.10
CA PRO A 38 0.32 -5.47 15.27
C PRO A 38 -0.24 -6.50 14.28
N ASP A 39 -1.47 -6.27 13.80
CA ASP A 39 -2.15 -7.03 12.76
C ASP A 39 -2.97 -6.09 11.87
N VAL A 40 -2.81 -6.22 10.54
CA VAL A 40 -3.48 -5.40 9.52
C VAL A 40 -4.62 -6.15 8.83
N GLU A 41 -4.82 -7.44 9.15
CA GLU A 41 -5.94 -8.23 8.59
C GLU A 41 -7.32 -7.54 8.74
N PRO A 42 -7.64 -6.83 9.85
CA PRO A 42 -8.91 -6.11 9.95
C PRO A 42 -9.07 -4.95 8.95
N HIS A 43 -7.99 -4.48 8.33
CA HIS A 43 -7.99 -3.41 7.32
C HIS A 43 -7.94 -3.97 5.89
N ILE A 44 -8.02 -5.30 5.74
CA ILE A 44 -8.06 -5.99 4.45
C ILE A 44 -9.50 -6.34 4.12
N GLU A 45 -9.96 -5.85 2.97
CA GLU A 45 -11.30 -6.08 2.47
C GLU A 45 -11.28 -6.94 1.19
N VAL A 46 -12.23 -7.87 1.09
CA VAL A 46 -12.48 -8.60 -0.17
C VAL A 46 -13.60 -7.88 -0.89
N VAL A 47 -13.25 -7.18 -1.97
CA VAL A 47 -14.18 -6.38 -2.76
C VAL A 47 -14.65 -7.19 -3.99
N GLU A 48 -15.95 -7.22 -4.24
CA GLU A 48 -16.51 -7.94 -5.39
C GLU A 48 -16.01 -7.35 -6.72
N GLY A 49 -15.55 -8.22 -7.61
CA GLY A 49 -15.00 -7.83 -8.92
C GLY A 49 -13.50 -7.52 -8.91
N GLU A 50 -12.88 -7.38 -7.74
CA GLU A 50 -11.44 -7.17 -7.62
C GLU A 50 -10.67 -8.49 -7.65
N PRO A 51 -9.49 -8.55 -8.30
CA PRO A 51 -8.73 -9.78 -8.46
C PRO A 51 -8.00 -10.21 -7.18
N TYR A 52 -7.84 -9.31 -6.22
CA TYR A 52 -7.15 -9.52 -4.95
C TYR A 52 -7.84 -8.74 -3.82
N PRO A 53 -7.71 -9.18 -2.56
CA PRO A 53 -8.10 -8.38 -1.41
C PRO A 53 -7.36 -7.03 -1.39
N ILE A 54 -8.00 -6.01 -0.86
CA ILE A 54 -7.49 -4.64 -0.80
C ILE A 54 -7.15 -4.30 0.64
N LEU A 55 -5.92 -3.87 0.88
CA LEU A 55 -5.50 -3.19 2.10
C LEU A 55 -5.62 -1.69 1.86
N ASN A 56 -6.47 -1.02 2.63
CA ASN A 56 -6.57 0.44 2.64
C ASN A 56 -5.63 1.00 3.72
N VAL A 57 -4.83 2.02 3.36
CA VAL A 57 -3.83 2.60 4.26
C VAL A 57 -3.94 4.11 4.28
N ASP A 58 -3.89 4.71 5.46
CA ASP A 58 -3.83 6.17 5.61
C ASP A 58 -2.62 6.76 4.89
N ASP A 59 -2.87 7.78 4.08
CA ASP A 59 -1.82 8.46 3.36
C ASP A 59 -1.00 9.36 4.30
N ALA A 60 0.28 9.04 4.51
CA ALA A 60 1.16 9.83 5.37
C ALA A 60 1.35 11.28 4.88
N GLY A 61 1.07 11.57 3.61
CA GLY A 61 1.18 12.90 3.04
C GLY A 61 -0.06 13.77 3.20
N HIS A 62 -1.25 13.21 3.47
CA HIS A 62 -2.53 13.93 3.47
C HIS A 62 -3.48 13.40 4.55
N SER A 63 -4.13 14.28 5.31
CA SER A 63 -4.93 13.89 6.48
C SER A 63 -6.23 13.13 6.19
N PHE A 64 -6.70 13.10 4.94
CA PHE A 64 -8.00 12.53 4.55
C PHE A 64 -7.93 11.56 3.37
N ASN A 65 -6.73 11.36 2.81
CA ASN A 65 -6.56 10.49 1.66
C ASN A 65 -6.09 9.11 2.15
N THR A 66 -6.39 8.09 1.36
CA THR A 66 -5.93 6.73 1.60
C THR A 66 -5.28 6.17 0.34
N ILE A 67 -4.52 5.10 0.51
CA ILE A 67 -3.83 4.39 -0.56
C ILE A 67 -4.31 2.94 -0.53
N ASP A 68 -4.82 2.48 -1.66
CA ASP A 68 -5.23 1.09 -1.82
C ASP A 68 -4.06 0.24 -2.32
N PHE A 69 -3.91 -0.93 -1.71
CA PHE A 69 -2.96 -1.95 -2.12
C PHE A 69 -3.63 -3.30 -2.32
N TYR A 70 -3.35 -3.94 -3.45
CA TYR A 70 -3.68 -5.35 -3.61
C TYR A 70 -2.78 -6.22 -2.73
N VAL A 71 -3.39 -7.10 -1.95
CA VAL A 71 -2.70 -8.12 -1.14
C VAL A 71 -2.48 -9.36 -2.02
N ILE A 72 -1.28 -9.47 -2.59
CA ILE A 72 -0.95 -10.53 -3.55
C ILE A 72 -0.72 -11.87 -2.86
N LYS A 73 -0.01 -11.84 -1.73
CA LYS A 73 0.24 -13.00 -0.89
C LYS A 73 0.66 -12.57 0.52
N LYS A 74 0.37 -13.44 1.49
CA LYS A 74 0.94 -13.40 2.84
C LYS A 74 1.81 -14.63 3.03
N GLN A 75 3.05 -14.44 3.46
CA GLN A 75 3.96 -15.54 3.79
C GLN A 75 4.62 -15.25 5.14
N TYR A 76 4.28 -16.05 6.16
CA TYR A 76 4.60 -15.76 7.55
C TYR A 76 4.07 -14.37 7.95
N ASP A 77 4.93 -13.49 8.46
CA ASP A 77 4.64 -12.12 8.88
C ASP A 77 4.89 -11.08 7.76
N VAL A 78 5.06 -11.52 6.50
CA VAL A 78 5.36 -10.66 5.35
C VAL A 78 4.18 -10.61 4.38
N TYR A 79 3.68 -9.40 4.13
CA TYR A 79 2.68 -9.13 3.09
C TYR A 79 3.34 -8.64 1.82
N THR A 80 3.04 -9.28 0.69
CA THR A 80 3.44 -8.80 -0.63
C THR A 80 2.32 -7.96 -1.22
N LEU A 81 2.61 -6.68 -1.43
CA LEU A 81 1.64 -5.66 -1.82
C LEU A 81 1.93 -5.16 -3.23
N ALA A 82 0.87 -4.80 -3.96
CA ALA A 82 0.96 -4.04 -5.20
C ALA A 82 0.13 -2.76 -5.06
N PHE A 83 0.73 -1.63 -5.42
CA PHE A 83 0.03 -0.34 -5.47
C PHE A 83 -1.14 -0.43 -6.45
N LYS A 84 -2.34 -0.03 -6.00
CA LYS A 84 -3.54 0.09 -6.82
C LYS A 84 -3.73 1.55 -7.23
N GLU A 85 -4.09 2.40 -6.27
CA GLU A 85 -4.36 3.82 -6.50
C GLU A 85 -4.36 4.65 -5.21
N PHE A 86 -4.39 5.96 -5.37
CA PHE A 86 -4.70 6.91 -4.30
C PHE A 86 -6.19 7.20 -4.31
N ILE A 87 -6.80 7.25 -3.12
CA ILE A 87 -8.21 7.61 -2.90
C ILE A 87 -8.23 8.94 -2.13
N GLY A 88 -9.06 9.90 -2.57
CA GLY A 88 -9.18 11.23 -1.96
C GLY A 88 -10.50 11.91 -2.26
#